data_AF-A0A3B7QZ92-F1
#
_entry.id   AF-A0A3B7QZ92-F1
#
_cell.length_a   1.000
_cell.length_b   1.000
_cell.length_c   1.000
_cell.angle_alpha   90.00
_cell.angle_beta   90.00
_cell.angle_gamma   90.00
#
_symmetry.space_group_name_H-M   'P 1'
#
loop_
_entity.id
_entity.type
_entity.pdbx_description
1 polymer ?
#
loop_
_entity_poly.entity_id
_entity_poly.type
_entity_poly.pdbx_seq_one_letter_code
_entity_poly.pdbx_strand_id
1 'polypeptide(L)'
;MLMGLQIVLGITLLIVYLFLEIIYAYNPVAIRRVCSPLLGALGGSFLLMIPIWRVQTYITKQRANRIIDRLELFRKERGHYPDSLATLVPAYLPNVPSTAEGLLKARPFVYRVPPNSAFPGEAKPRATRYLLAYYAGTMVDVSYDSATGQWQAED
;
A
#
# COMPACT_ATOMS: atom_id res chain seq x y z
N MET A 1 7.59 3.66 10.71
CA MET A 1 7.81 3.51 12.17
C MET A 1 7.16 2.27 12.83
N LEU A 2 5.92 1.90 12.50
CA LEU A 2 5.20 0.76 13.13
C LEU A 2 5.94 -0.59 13.04
N MET A 3 6.63 -0.85 11.93
CA MET A 3 7.37 -2.11 11.72
C MET A 3 8.59 -2.23 12.65
N GLY A 4 9.31 -1.14 12.89
CA GLY A 4 10.45 -1.12 13.83
C GLY A 4 9.98 -1.35 15.27
N LEU A 5 8.90 -0.69 15.68
CA LEU A 5 8.27 -0.92 16.98
C LEU A 5 7.84 -2.38 17.15
N GLN A 6 7.26 -2.98 16.12
CA GLN A 6 6.78 -4.35 16.15
C GLN A 6 7.90 -5.39 16.14
N ILE A 7 9.03 -5.13 15.46
CA ILE A 7 10.24 -5.95 15.53
C ILE A 7 10.81 -5.92 16.96
N VAL A 8 10.92 -4.72 17.55
CA VAL A 8 11.37 -4.58 18.94
C VAL A 8 10.42 -5.35 19.87
N LEU A 9 9.10 -5.19 19.73
CA LEU A 9 8.10 -5.92 20.52
C LEU A 9 8.21 -7.44 20.36
N GLY A 10 8.43 -7.93 19.13
CA GLY A 10 8.62 -9.35 18.84
C GLY A 10 9.89 -9.92 19.48
N ILE A 11 11.01 -9.19 19.39
CA ILE A 11 12.28 -9.56 20.03
C ILE A 11 12.12 -9.52 21.56
N THR A 12 11.50 -8.48 22.11
CA THR A 12 11.24 -8.38 23.55
C THR A 12 10.37 -9.53 24.04
N LEU A 13 9.30 -9.88 23.33
CA LEU A 13 8.46 -11.04 23.65
C LEU A 13 9.22 -12.36 23.57
N LEU A 14 10.11 -12.54 22.58
CA LEU A 14 10.98 -13.71 22.48
C LEU A 14 11.94 -13.81 23.67
N ILE A 15 12.57 -12.69 24.05
CA ILE A 15 13.47 -12.65 25.21
C ILE A 15 12.69 -12.97 26.49
N VAL A 16 11.52 -12.35 26.69
CA VAL A 16 10.64 -12.63 27.82
C VAL A 16 10.21 -14.10 27.83
N TYR A 17 9.95 -14.70 26.67
CA TYR A 17 9.65 -16.12 26.55
C TYR A 17 10.81 -17.01 26.99
N LEU A 18 12.02 -16.77 26.48
CA LEU A 18 13.21 -17.54 26.88
C LEU A 18 13.47 -17.40 28.39
N PHE A 19 13.26 -16.21 28.93
CA PHE A 19 13.41 -15.94 30.36
C PHE A 19 12.35 -16.67 31.19
N LEU A 20 11.09 -16.64 30.75
CA LEU A 20 9.99 -17.39 31.37
C LEU A 20 10.25 -18.91 31.28
N GLU A 21 10.78 -19.43 30.17
CA GLU A 21 11.09 -20.85 30.03
C GLU A 21 12.19 -21.28 31.01
N ILE A 22 13.20 -20.44 31.23
CA ILE A 22 14.26 -20.67 32.23
C ILE A 22 13.67 -20.64 33.66
N ILE A 23 12.82 -19.65 33.97
CA ILE A 23 12.21 -19.51 35.30
C ILE A 23 11.20 -20.62 35.61
N TYR A 24 10.38 -21.02 34.64
CA TYR A 24 9.36 -22.05 34.78
C TYR A 24 9.89 -23.48 34.56
N ALA A 25 11.19 -23.66 34.34
CA ALA A 25 11.82 -24.97 34.23
C ALA A 25 11.60 -25.87 35.45
N TYR A 26 11.21 -25.30 36.61
CA TYR A 26 11.02 -26.02 37.88
C TYR A 26 9.58 -26.54 38.17
N ASN A 27 8.52 -26.07 37.46
CA ASN A 27 7.10 -26.56 37.38
C ASN A 27 6.14 -25.39 36.98
N PRO A 28 4.88 -25.56 36.49
CA PRO A 28 4.12 -26.77 36.17
C PRO A 28 3.73 -26.90 34.68
N VAL A 29 3.60 -28.15 34.21
CA VAL A 29 3.30 -28.57 32.81
C VAL A 29 2.10 -27.86 32.16
N ALA A 30 1.12 -27.39 32.96
CA ALA A 30 -0.10 -26.76 32.47
C ALA A 30 0.14 -25.42 31.75
N ILE A 31 1.01 -24.56 32.28
CA ILE A 31 1.27 -23.23 31.70
C ILE A 31 2.01 -23.38 30.36
N ARG A 32 2.99 -24.28 30.30
CA ARG A 32 3.76 -24.56 29.08
C ARG A 32 2.89 -25.06 27.93
N ARG A 33 1.88 -25.91 28.23
CA ARG A 33 0.94 -26.43 27.22
C ARG A 33 0.08 -25.33 26.57
N VAL A 34 -0.19 -24.23 27.26
CA VAL A 34 -1.03 -23.14 26.74
C VAL A 34 -0.19 -22.01 26.13
N CYS A 35 0.92 -21.63 26.77
CA CYS A 35 1.74 -20.51 26.30
C CYS A 35 2.55 -20.84 25.05
N SER A 36 3.12 -22.05 24.94
CA SER A 36 3.94 -22.43 23.78
C SER A 36 3.18 -22.39 22.44
N PRO A 37 1.96 -22.94 22.29
CA PRO A 37 1.23 -22.82 21.03
C PRO A 37 0.76 -21.39 20.74
N LEU A 38 0.41 -20.60 21.76
CA LEU A 38 0.02 -19.19 21.60
C LEU A 38 1.18 -18.36 21.02
N LEU A 39 2.38 -18.51 21.59
CA LEU A 39 3.59 -17.85 21.09
C LEU A 39 4.02 -18.36 19.73
N GLY A 40 3.90 -19.67 19.49
CA GLY A 40 4.12 -20.25 18.16
C GLY A 40 3.18 -19.66 17.11
N ALA A 41 1.91 -19.46 17.46
CA ALA A 41 0.92 -18.82 16.59
C ALA A 41 1.25 -17.33 16.35
N LEU A 42 1.65 -16.59 17.40
CA LEU A 42 2.05 -15.18 17.26
C LEU A 42 3.31 -15.03 16.39
N GLY A 43 4.34 -15.84 16.62
CA GLY A 43 5.56 -15.85 15.82
C GLY A 43 5.30 -16.28 14.37
N GLY A 44 4.51 -17.34 14.18
CA GLY A 44 4.10 -17.81 12.86
C GLY A 44 3.29 -16.77 12.08
N SER A 45 2.38 -16.06 12.76
CA SER A 45 1.61 -14.97 12.15
C SER A 45 2.51 -13.84 11.64
N PHE A 46 3.61 -13.53 12.32
CA PHE A 46 4.56 -12.52 11.85
C PHE A 46 5.28 -12.94 10.57
N LEU A 47 5.75 -14.20 10.52
CA LEU A 47 6.41 -14.74 9.34
C LEU A 47 5.48 -14.77 8.12
N LEU A 48 4.19 -15.05 8.33
CA LEU A 48 3.19 -15.00 7.27
C LEU A 48 2.85 -13.57 6.80
N MET A 49 3.06 -12.56 7.64
CA MET A 49 2.77 -11.17 7.26
C MET A 49 3.70 -10.65 6.15
N ILE A 50 4.97 -11.06 6.16
CA ILE A 50 5.99 -10.63 5.19
C ILE A 50 5.61 -10.98 3.73
N PRO A 51 5.29 -12.25 3.38
CA PRO A 51 4.92 -12.60 2.02
C PRO A 51 3.58 -11.96 1.62
N ILE A 52 2.62 -11.82 2.54
CA ILE A 52 1.34 -11.15 2.27
C ILE A 52 1.59 -9.70 1.83
N TRP A 53 2.44 -8.97 2.56
CA TRP A 53 2.76 -7.58 2.21
C TRP A 53 3.43 -7.48 0.84
N ARG A 54 4.42 -8.33 0.55
CA ARG A 54 5.08 -8.35 -0.77
C ARG A 54 4.11 -8.60 -1.93
N VAL A 55 3.19 -9.55 -1.75
CA VAL A 55 2.17 -9.87 -2.75
C VAL A 55 1.20 -8.70 -2.92
N GLN A 56 0.76 -8.07 -1.83
CA GLN A 56 -0.11 -6.89 -1.88
C GLN A 56 0.55 -5.74 -2.64
N THR A 57 1.81 -5.40 -2.34
CA THR A 57 2.54 -4.34 -3.04
C THR A 57 2.72 -4.68 -4.53
N TYR A 58 3.02 -5.94 -4.86
CA TYR A 58 3.15 -6.38 -6.24
C TYR A 58 1.84 -6.18 -7.02
N ILE A 59 0.72 -6.64 -6.45
CA ILE A 59 -0.61 -6.51 -7.07
C ILE A 59 -0.99 -5.02 -7.21
N THR A 60 -0.74 -4.20 -6.18
CA THR A 60 -1.02 -2.75 -6.23
C THR A 60 -0.23 -2.06 -7.34
N LYS A 61 1.08 -2.33 -7.47
CA LYS A 61 1.91 -1.79 -8.55
C LYS A 61 1.42 -2.25 -9.93
N GLN A 62 1.05 -3.52 -10.07
CA GLN A 62 0.52 -4.04 -11.33
C GLN A 62 -0.80 -3.34 -11.73
N ARG A 63 -1.70 -3.11 -10.77
CA ARG A 63 -2.96 -2.38 -10.99
C ARG A 63 -2.70 -0.91 -11.33
N ALA A 64 -1.75 -0.27 -10.67
CA ALA A 64 -1.35 1.10 -10.96
C ALA A 64 -0.78 1.23 -12.37
N ASN A 65 0.14 0.35 -12.78
CA ASN A 65 0.69 0.33 -14.14
C ASN A 65 -0.41 0.16 -15.18
N ARG A 66 -1.40 -0.71 -14.92
CA ARG A 66 -2.56 -0.84 -15.81
C ARG A 66 -3.37 0.45 -15.91
N ILE A 67 -3.51 1.24 -14.85
CA ILE A 67 -4.16 2.56 -14.92
C ILE A 67 -3.31 3.52 -15.77
N ILE A 68 -1.99 3.58 -15.50
CA ILE A 68 -1.02 4.43 -16.20
C ILE A 68 -1.06 4.15 -17.71
N ASP A 69 -1.00 2.90 -18.13
CA ASP A 69 -1.05 2.50 -19.54
C ASP A 69 -2.33 2.99 -20.24
N ARG A 70 -3.46 2.98 -19.53
CA ARG A 70 -4.76 3.42 -20.08
C ARG A 70 -4.89 4.93 -20.11
N LEU A 71 -4.31 5.64 -19.15
CA LEU A 71 -4.19 7.10 -19.18
C LEU A 71 -3.32 7.54 -20.36
N GLU A 72 -2.21 6.85 -20.61
CA GLU A 72 -1.33 7.11 -21.74
C GLU A 72 -2.03 6.89 -23.09
N LEU A 73 -2.80 5.80 -23.21
CA LEU A 73 -3.61 5.55 -24.40
C LEU A 73 -4.67 6.64 -24.62
N PHE A 74 -5.40 7.01 -23.56
CA PHE A 74 -6.38 8.10 -23.61
C PHE A 74 -5.72 9.42 -24.07
N ARG A 75 -4.55 9.75 -23.53
CA ARG A 75 -3.79 10.95 -23.93
C ARG A 75 -3.42 10.91 -25.40
N LYS A 76 -2.97 9.76 -25.92
CA LYS A 76 -2.62 9.62 -27.35
C LYS A 76 -3.82 9.87 -28.26
N GLU A 77 -5.01 9.45 -27.86
CA GLU A 77 -6.23 9.61 -28.67
C GLU A 77 -6.88 10.99 -28.55
N ARG A 78 -6.89 11.58 -27.34
CA ARG A 78 -7.60 12.83 -27.04
C ARG A 78 -6.69 14.06 -26.96
N GLY A 79 -5.37 13.85 -26.89
CA GLY A 79 -4.36 14.90 -26.72
C GLY A 79 -4.24 15.45 -25.30
N HIS A 80 -4.92 14.87 -24.31
CA HIS A 80 -4.86 15.29 -22.90
C HIS A 80 -5.25 14.15 -21.96
N TYR A 81 -4.91 14.27 -20.68
CA TYR A 81 -5.39 13.34 -19.64
C TYR A 81 -6.83 13.65 -19.22
N PRO A 82 -7.58 12.66 -18.72
CA PRO A 82 -8.93 12.89 -18.21
C PRO A 82 -8.90 13.64 -16.87
N ASP A 83 -9.98 14.34 -16.53
CA ASP A 83 -10.10 15.00 -15.23
C ASP A 83 -10.28 14.00 -14.07
N SER A 84 -10.73 12.78 -14.38
CA SER A 84 -10.96 11.72 -13.38
C SER A 84 -10.71 10.32 -13.96
N LEU A 85 -10.37 9.35 -13.09
CA LEU A 85 -10.26 7.94 -13.50
C LEU A 85 -11.58 7.33 -13.95
N ALA A 86 -12.72 7.88 -13.50
CA ALA A 86 -14.04 7.38 -13.90
C ALA A 86 -14.30 7.57 -15.41
N THR A 87 -13.69 8.58 -16.03
CA THR A 87 -13.79 8.82 -17.48
C THR A 87 -13.17 7.70 -18.32
N LEU A 88 -12.27 6.90 -17.75
CA LEU A 88 -11.69 5.74 -18.43
C LEU A 88 -12.67 4.57 -18.52
N VAL A 89 -13.75 4.58 -17.73
CA VAL A 89 -14.74 3.50 -17.67
C VAL A 89 -15.96 3.87 -18.52
N PRO A 90 -16.52 2.94 -19.31
CA PRO A 90 -16.07 1.56 -19.55
C PRO A 90 -15.07 1.42 -20.72
N ALA A 91 -14.81 2.50 -21.46
CA ALA A 91 -14.14 2.43 -22.76
C ALA A 91 -12.69 1.91 -22.72
N TYR A 92 -11.91 2.29 -21.69
CA TYR A 92 -10.50 1.90 -21.53
C TYR A 92 -10.29 0.90 -20.39
N LEU A 93 -11.18 0.89 -19.40
CA LEU A 93 -11.16 -0.01 -18.25
C LEU A 93 -12.58 -0.51 -17.93
N PRO A 94 -12.76 -1.79 -17.58
CA PRO A 94 -14.08 -2.31 -17.17
C PRO A 94 -14.54 -1.68 -15.84
N ASN A 95 -13.60 -1.41 -14.94
CA ASN A 95 -13.78 -0.69 -13.68
C ASN A 95 -12.45 -0.07 -13.25
N VAL A 96 -12.49 0.94 -12.37
CA VAL A 96 -11.27 1.50 -11.77
C VAL A 96 -10.76 0.52 -10.71
N PRO A 97 -9.56 -0.09 -10.87
CA PRO A 97 -9.06 -1.03 -9.89
C PRO A 97 -8.70 -0.30 -8.59
N SER A 98 -8.96 -0.92 -7.45
CA SER A 98 -8.51 -0.45 -6.14
C SER A 98 -7.13 -1.02 -5.81
N THR A 99 -6.46 -0.45 -4.80
CA THR A 99 -5.24 -1.04 -4.24
C THR A 99 -5.53 -2.45 -3.69
N ALA A 100 -4.51 -3.28 -3.58
CA ALA A 100 -4.58 -4.51 -2.78
C ALA A 100 -4.25 -4.25 -1.30
N GLU A 101 -4.09 -2.99 -0.94
CA GLU A 101 -3.63 -2.55 0.36
C GLU A 101 -4.80 -2.07 1.22
N GLY A 102 -4.78 -2.50 2.47
CA GLY A 102 -5.85 -2.28 3.43
C GLY A 102 -6.17 -3.57 4.19
N LEU A 103 -6.16 -3.49 5.53
CA LEU A 103 -6.37 -4.67 6.39
C LEU A 103 -7.81 -5.20 6.32
N LEU A 104 -8.78 -4.31 6.17
CA LEU A 104 -10.22 -4.64 6.16
C LEU A 104 -10.90 -4.33 4.82
N LYS A 105 -10.43 -3.31 4.09
CA LYS A 105 -11.03 -2.88 2.82
C LYS A 105 -9.94 -2.30 1.92
N ALA A 106 -9.99 -2.68 0.64
CA ALA A 106 -9.16 -2.10 -0.39
C ALA A 106 -9.43 -0.59 -0.52
N ARG A 107 -8.36 0.21 -0.61
CA ARG A 107 -8.46 1.66 -0.79
C ARG A 107 -8.42 2.03 -2.29
N PRO A 108 -9.10 3.10 -2.72
CA PRO A 108 -8.97 3.58 -4.10
C PRO A 108 -7.60 4.24 -4.31
N PHE A 109 -7.13 4.26 -5.56
CA PHE A 109 -6.03 5.15 -5.94
C PHE A 109 -6.49 6.61 -5.89
N VAL A 110 -5.58 7.49 -5.47
CA VAL A 110 -5.78 8.93 -5.46
C VAL A 110 -5.25 9.48 -6.78
N TYR A 111 -6.15 9.93 -7.64
CA TYR A 111 -5.80 10.58 -8.89
C TYR A 111 -5.98 12.09 -8.77
N ARG A 112 -4.95 12.85 -9.13
CA ARG A 112 -5.00 14.30 -9.15
C ARG A 112 -4.41 14.83 -10.44
N VAL A 113 -5.09 15.77 -11.06
CA VAL A 113 -4.54 16.60 -12.12
C VAL A 113 -4.09 17.89 -11.45
N PRO A 114 -2.77 18.18 -11.37
CA PRO A 114 -2.31 19.45 -10.85
C PRO A 114 -2.96 20.57 -11.67
N PRO A 115 -3.51 21.62 -11.04
CA PRO A 115 -3.98 22.76 -11.78
C PRO A 115 -2.79 23.30 -12.59
N ASN A 116 -2.91 23.27 -13.91
CA ASN A 116 -2.09 24.15 -14.73
C ASN A 116 -2.45 25.55 -14.26
N SER A 117 -1.44 26.34 -13.89
CA SER A 117 -1.58 27.69 -13.33
C SER A 117 -2.24 28.61 -14.36
N ALA A 118 -3.54 28.46 -14.54
CA ALA A 118 -4.38 29.34 -15.31
C ALA A 118 -4.93 30.39 -14.34
N PHE A 119 -4.84 31.64 -14.76
CA PHE A 119 -5.34 32.75 -13.98
C PHE A 119 -6.87 32.65 -13.84
N PRO A 120 -7.45 33.19 -12.74
CA PRO A 120 -8.90 33.24 -12.59
C PRO A 120 -9.53 34.00 -13.77
N GLY A 121 -10.26 33.28 -14.65
CA GLY A 121 -10.92 33.85 -15.83
C GLY A 121 -10.48 33.24 -17.16
N GLU A 122 -9.41 32.45 -17.21
CA GLU A 122 -9.00 31.74 -18.42
C GLU A 122 -9.61 30.34 -18.50
N ALA A 123 -9.91 29.89 -19.73
CA ALA A 123 -10.39 28.53 -19.97
C ALA A 123 -9.37 27.52 -19.44
N LYS A 124 -9.82 26.61 -18.56
CA LYS A 124 -8.97 25.65 -17.85
C LYS A 124 -8.13 24.86 -18.87
N PRO A 125 -6.79 24.97 -18.86
CA PRO A 125 -5.93 24.29 -19.82
C PRO A 125 -6.15 22.79 -19.71
N ARG A 126 -6.16 22.10 -20.86
CA ARG A 126 -6.25 20.64 -20.90
C ARG A 126 -5.11 20.02 -20.08
N ALA A 127 -5.43 18.96 -19.34
CA ALA A 127 -4.49 18.28 -18.44
C ALA A 127 -3.33 17.63 -19.23
N THR A 128 -2.11 18.11 -19.01
CA THR A 128 -0.88 17.55 -19.63
C THR A 128 -0.07 16.70 -18.67
N ARG A 129 -0.41 16.74 -17.36
CA ARG A 129 0.23 15.98 -16.29
C ARG A 129 -0.82 15.47 -15.30
N TYR A 130 -0.53 14.34 -14.66
CA TYR A 130 -1.30 13.79 -13.56
C TYR A 130 -0.37 13.19 -12.49
N LEU A 131 -0.94 13.06 -11.30
CA LEU A 131 -0.38 12.36 -10.16
C LEU A 131 -1.30 11.19 -9.81
N LEU A 132 -0.72 10.00 -9.70
CA LEU A 132 -1.43 8.79 -9.24
C LEU A 132 -0.77 8.31 -7.96
N ALA A 133 -1.46 8.43 -6.83
CA ALA A 133 -0.93 8.07 -5.53
C ALA A 133 -1.72 6.93 -4.88
N TYR A 134 -1.05 6.19 -4.01
CA TYR A 134 -1.67 5.25 -3.09
C TYR A 134 -0.94 5.23 -1.76
N TYR A 135 -1.68 4.90 -0.72
CA TYR A 135 -1.14 4.68 0.62
C TYR A 135 -0.47 3.30 0.67
N ALA A 136 0.85 3.25 0.86
CA ALA A 136 1.68 2.04 0.84
C ALA A 136 1.72 1.29 2.19
N GLY A 137 0.94 1.75 3.17
CA GLY A 137 1.07 1.35 4.57
C GLY A 137 2.08 2.20 5.33
N THR A 138 2.15 1.99 6.66
CA THR A 138 3.19 2.57 7.53
C THR A 138 3.39 4.09 7.47
N MET A 139 2.35 4.86 7.14
CA MET A 139 2.40 6.32 6.93
C MET A 139 3.12 6.79 5.66
N VAL A 140 3.46 5.88 4.74
CA VAL A 140 4.14 6.23 3.49
C VAL A 140 3.13 6.36 2.36
N ASP A 141 3.09 7.52 1.71
CA ASP A 141 2.33 7.73 0.48
C ASP A 141 3.26 7.59 -0.72
N VAL A 142 2.86 6.73 -1.67
CA VAL A 142 3.62 6.48 -2.89
C VAL A 142 2.88 7.13 -4.05
N SER A 143 3.51 8.08 -4.70
CA SER A 143 2.94 8.84 -5.82
C SER A 143 3.73 8.61 -7.11
N TYR A 144 3.03 8.53 -8.23
CA TYR A 144 3.59 8.50 -9.57
C TYR A 144 3.31 9.83 -10.24
N ASP A 145 4.37 10.52 -10.69
CA ASP A 145 4.24 11.73 -11.50
C ASP A 145 4.48 11.41 -12.97
N SER A 146 3.45 11.65 -13.79
CA SER A 146 3.53 11.49 -15.25
C SER A 146 4.59 12.38 -15.92
N ALA A 147 5.01 13.49 -15.30
CA ALA A 147 6.01 14.38 -15.85
C ALA A 147 7.43 13.80 -15.72
N THR A 148 7.72 13.17 -14.58
CA THR A 148 9.03 12.53 -14.33
C THR A 148 9.05 11.06 -14.77
N GLY A 149 7.89 10.43 -14.86
CA GLY A 149 7.75 9.01 -15.13
C GLY A 149 8.25 8.14 -13.97
N GLN A 150 8.41 8.70 -12.78
CA GLN A 150 8.99 8.03 -11.62
C GLN A 150 8.01 7.93 -10.46
N TRP A 151 8.18 6.86 -9.68
CA TRP A 151 7.52 6.68 -8.39
C TRP A 151 8.33 7.40 -7.30
N GLN A 152 7.66 8.23 -6.52
CA GLN A 152 8.20 8.91 -5.35
C GLN A 152 7.49 8.39 -4.10
N ALA A 153 8.24 8.17 -3.04
CA ALA A 153 7.70 7.81 -1.73
C ALA A 153 7.92 9.00 -0.80
N GLU A 154 6.84 9.49 -0.19
CA GLU A 154 6.87 10.52 0.84
C GLU A 154 6.54 9.86 2.19
N ASP A 155 7.42 10.07 3.18
CA ASP A 155 7.35 9.54 4.55
C ASP A 155 6.59 10.48 5.50
#